data_AF-A0A368JG26-F1
#
_entry.id   AF-A0A368JG26-F1
#
_cell.length_a   1.000
_cell.length_b   1.000
_cell.length_c   1.000
_cell.angle_alpha   90.00
_cell.angle_beta   90.00
_cell.angle_gamma   90.00
#
_symmetry.space_group_name_H-M   'P 1'
#
loop_
_entity.id
_entity.type
_entity.pdbx_description
1 polymer ?
#
loop_
_entity_poly.entity_id
_entity_poly.type
_entity_poly.pdbx_seq_one_letter_code
_entity_poly.pdbx_strand_id
1 'polypeptide(L)'
;MVMLLALPLWFASCSKDKDGNGEPDVKPNAIEGSWKITGIKANVQIDLGNGTKTNDFFVLMKAIPGTDANALIACLTDSKTTFNGNGSISGTPSPACASADVDDYNPVADKSTWKVDGNKLTITTGGTSEIYDLTIDGSVMKWSTPIEDLNDDGKEDMVTFEFKKA
;
A
#
# COMPACT_ATOMS: atom_id res chain seq x y z
N MET A 1 -11.17 68.61 -4.92
CA MET A 1 -10.09 67.65 -4.58
C MET A 1 -10.75 66.43 -3.94
N VAL A 2 -10.13 65.25 -4.04
CA VAL A 2 -10.69 63.87 -3.87
C VAL A 2 -11.38 63.39 -5.17
N MET A 3 -10.66 62.94 -6.21
CA MET A 3 -9.73 61.81 -6.37
C MET A 3 -10.46 60.45 -6.47
N LEU A 4 -10.39 59.87 -7.67
CA LEU A 4 -10.90 58.56 -8.09
C LEU A 4 -10.38 57.43 -7.19
N LEU A 5 -11.21 56.40 -7.05
CA LEU A 5 -10.75 55.01 -7.00
C LEU A 5 -11.86 54.11 -7.55
N ALA A 6 -11.83 53.90 -8.87
CA ALA A 6 -12.41 52.74 -9.50
C ALA A 6 -11.46 51.56 -9.23
N LEU A 7 -11.92 50.56 -8.49
CA LEU A 7 -11.27 49.26 -8.40
C LEU A 7 -12.25 48.20 -8.91
N PRO A 8 -11.81 47.35 -9.85
CA PRO A 8 -12.67 46.32 -10.44
C PRO A 8 -13.01 45.26 -9.38
N LEU A 9 -14.30 44.96 -9.26
CA LEU A 9 -14.82 43.83 -8.50
C LEU A 9 -14.34 42.54 -9.18
N TRP A 10 -13.17 42.07 -8.76
CA TRP A 10 -12.76 40.69 -8.98
C TRP A 10 -13.72 39.78 -8.22
N PHE A 11 -14.66 39.19 -8.95
CA PHE A 11 -15.33 37.95 -8.55
C PHE A 11 -14.30 36.82 -8.59
N ALA A 12 -13.40 36.81 -7.60
CA ALA A 12 -12.66 35.62 -7.24
C ALA A 12 -13.61 34.73 -6.43
N SER A 13 -14.15 33.73 -7.11
CA SER A 13 -14.78 32.56 -6.53
C SER A 13 -13.86 31.93 -5.49
N CYS A 14 -14.07 32.30 -4.23
CA CYS A 14 -13.51 31.63 -3.05
C CYS A 14 -14.67 31.26 -2.14
N SER A 15 -15.43 30.22 -2.49
CA SER A 15 -16.25 29.50 -1.54
C SER A 15 -15.31 28.78 -0.56
N LYS A 16 -15.21 29.33 0.65
CA LYS A 16 -14.70 28.64 1.84
C LYS A 16 -15.63 28.96 3.01
N ASP A 17 -16.63 28.10 3.16
CA ASP A 17 -17.23 27.67 4.43
C ASP A 17 -17.19 26.13 4.31
N LYS A 18 -16.25 25.36 4.87
CA LYS A 18 -15.79 25.19 6.25
C LYS A 18 -16.93 24.90 7.23
N ASP A 19 -17.54 23.74 7.06
CA ASP A 19 -18.12 22.95 8.14
C ASP A 19 -17.57 21.52 8.09
N GLY A 20 -17.41 20.94 9.28
CA GLY A 20 -16.42 19.91 9.60
C GLY A 20 -16.65 18.53 8.99
N ASN A 21 -15.56 17.97 8.46
CA ASN A 21 -15.02 16.68 8.89
C ASN A 21 -13.54 16.66 8.53
N GLY A 22 -12.68 16.36 9.51
CA GLY A 22 -11.24 16.31 9.33
C GLY A 22 -10.81 15.08 8.54
N GLU A 23 -11.00 15.11 7.22
CA GLU A 23 -10.38 14.15 6.31
C GLU A 23 -9.13 14.77 5.68
N PRO A 24 -8.02 14.02 5.60
CA PRO A 24 -6.76 14.57 5.13
C PRO A 24 -6.84 14.88 3.64
N ASP A 25 -6.45 16.09 3.31
CA ASP A 25 -6.20 16.62 1.98
C ASP A 25 -5.19 15.72 1.25
N VAL A 26 -5.65 14.80 0.40
CA VAL A 26 -4.79 13.91 -0.39
C VAL A 26 -4.14 14.75 -1.49
N LYS A 27 -2.98 15.30 -1.15
CA LYS A 27 -2.13 16.05 -2.07
C LYS A 27 -1.74 15.16 -3.26
N PRO A 28 -1.58 15.74 -4.47
CA PRO A 28 -0.89 15.07 -5.54
C PRO A 28 0.44 14.49 -5.04
N ASN A 29 0.59 13.17 -5.25
CA ASN A 29 1.86 12.42 -5.31
C ASN A 29 2.46 11.88 -4.00
N ALA A 30 1.71 11.77 -2.89
CA ALA A 30 2.24 11.20 -1.63
C ALA A 30 2.75 9.75 -1.77
N ILE A 31 2.14 8.97 -2.67
CA ILE A 31 2.55 7.60 -2.98
C ILE A 31 3.74 7.52 -3.95
N GLU A 32 4.03 8.59 -4.69
CA GLU A 32 5.12 8.57 -5.68
C GLU A 32 6.48 8.33 -5.05
N GLY A 33 7.29 7.58 -5.79
CA GLY A 33 8.63 7.18 -5.39
C GLY A 33 8.74 5.68 -5.13
N SER A 34 9.89 5.30 -4.59
CA SER A 34 10.24 3.90 -4.35
C SER A 34 9.95 3.47 -2.92
N TRP A 35 9.46 2.25 -2.77
CA TRP A 35 9.03 1.66 -1.52
C TRP A 35 9.51 0.21 -1.42
N LYS A 36 9.74 -0.25 -0.19
CA LYS A 36 10.06 -1.64 0.15
C LYS A 36 9.07 -2.16 1.16
N ILE A 37 8.66 -3.43 1.00
CA ILE A 37 7.84 -4.11 2.00
C ILE A 37 8.67 -4.31 3.26
N THR A 38 8.09 -3.97 4.41
CA THR A 38 8.70 -4.19 5.73
C THR A 38 7.89 -5.12 6.61
N GLY A 39 6.64 -5.42 6.23
CA GLY A 39 5.78 -6.32 6.98
C GLY A 39 4.49 -6.64 6.25
N ILE A 40 3.91 -7.79 6.58
CA ILE A 40 2.57 -8.20 6.17
C ILE A 40 1.88 -8.72 7.43
N LYS A 41 0.79 -8.08 7.84
CA LYS A 41 0.14 -8.32 9.14
C LYS A 41 -1.36 -8.58 8.99
N ALA A 42 -1.89 -9.54 9.74
CA ALA A 42 -3.33 -9.67 9.97
C ALA A 42 -3.78 -8.78 11.12
N ASN A 43 -5.05 -8.37 11.10
CA ASN A 43 -5.73 -7.77 12.25
C ASN A 43 -6.08 -8.79 13.35
N VAL A 44 -5.97 -10.09 13.07
CA VAL A 44 -6.24 -11.20 14.00
C VAL A 44 -5.00 -12.06 14.26
N GLN A 45 -5.10 -12.92 15.28
CA GLN A 45 -4.06 -13.88 15.64
C GLN A 45 -4.35 -15.24 15.00
N ILE A 46 -3.40 -15.75 14.24
CA ILE A 46 -3.42 -17.04 13.56
C ILE A 46 -2.73 -18.07 14.46
N ASP A 47 -3.37 -19.22 14.69
CA ASP A 47 -2.78 -20.33 15.43
C ASP A 47 -1.85 -21.15 14.53
N LEU A 48 -0.62 -21.39 14.99
CA LEU A 48 0.37 -22.18 14.25
C LEU A 48 0.24 -23.69 14.51
N GLY A 49 -0.76 -24.13 15.26
CA GLY A 49 -1.01 -25.54 15.61
C GLY A 49 -0.07 -26.10 16.68
N ASN A 50 0.81 -25.28 17.25
CA ASN A 50 1.78 -25.65 18.29
C ASN A 50 1.58 -24.85 19.60
N GLY A 51 0.46 -24.15 19.75
CA GLY A 51 0.16 -23.27 20.88
C GLY A 51 0.77 -21.87 20.77
N THR A 52 1.53 -21.58 19.71
CA THR A 52 1.99 -20.24 19.36
C THR A 52 1.00 -19.58 18.43
N LYS A 53 0.74 -18.29 18.65
CA LYS A 53 -0.07 -17.46 17.76
C LYS A 53 0.75 -16.33 17.18
N THR A 54 0.41 -15.91 15.97
CA THR A 54 1.03 -14.76 15.30
C THR A 54 0.01 -14.02 14.46
N ASN A 55 0.19 -12.72 14.30
CA ASN A 55 -0.48 -11.96 13.24
C ASN A 55 0.51 -11.53 12.13
N ASP A 56 1.74 -12.03 12.19
CA ASP A 56 2.81 -11.70 11.25
C ASP A 56 2.94 -12.81 10.21
N PHE A 57 2.68 -12.47 8.94
CA PHE A 57 2.79 -13.41 7.83
C PHE A 57 4.22 -13.88 7.61
N PHE A 58 5.25 -13.10 7.96
CA PHE A 58 6.63 -13.56 7.86
C PHE A 58 6.96 -14.60 8.94
N VAL A 59 6.33 -14.51 10.11
CA VAL A 59 6.42 -15.57 11.13
C VAL A 59 5.64 -16.80 10.66
N LEU A 60 4.45 -16.62 10.06
CA LEU A 60 3.66 -17.71 9.48
C LEU A 60 4.44 -18.44 8.38
N MET A 61 5.03 -17.73 7.42
CA MET A 61 5.85 -18.32 6.34
C MET A 61 6.97 -19.19 6.89
N LYS A 62 7.67 -18.73 7.94
CA LYS A 62 8.74 -19.50 8.61
C LYS A 62 8.23 -20.74 9.34
N ALA A 63 6.95 -20.80 9.69
CA ALA A 63 6.35 -21.95 10.35
C ALA A 63 5.92 -23.05 9.37
N ILE A 64 5.79 -22.75 8.07
CA ILE A 64 5.38 -23.72 7.03
C ILE A 64 6.57 -24.61 6.64
N PRO A 65 6.55 -25.92 6.94
CA PRO A 65 7.64 -26.82 6.58
C PRO A 65 7.81 -26.96 5.07
N GLY A 66 9.06 -27.07 4.62
CA GLY A 66 9.39 -27.31 3.21
C GLY A 66 9.39 -26.06 2.32
N THR A 67 9.16 -24.87 2.88
CA THR A 67 9.32 -23.60 2.17
C THR A 67 10.70 -23.00 2.42
N ASP A 68 11.32 -22.37 1.42
CA ASP A 68 12.46 -21.47 1.65
C ASP A 68 11.95 -20.09 2.11
N ALA A 69 11.36 -20.07 3.31
CA ALA A 69 10.73 -18.88 3.87
C ALA A 69 11.72 -17.70 3.97
N ASN A 70 13.01 -17.96 4.19
CA ASN A 70 14.01 -16.89 4.26
C ASN A 70 14.26 -16.26 2.88
N ALA A 71 14.40 -17.07 1.83
CA ALA A 71 14.53 -16.55 0.47
C ALA A 71 13.25 -15.82 0.03
N LEU A 72 12.07 -16.35 0.35
CA LEU A 72 10.79 -15.71 0.06
C LEU A 72 10.65 -14.35 0.76
N ILE A 73 10.92 -14.29 2.06
CA ILE A 73 10.87 -13.04 2.81
C ILE A 73 11.89 -12.04 2.24
N ALA A 74 13.11 -12.48 1.95
CA ALA A 74 14.12 -11.62 1.33
C ALA A 74 13.70 -11.15 -0.07
N CYS A 75 13.06 -12.00 -0.87
CA CYS A 75 12.50 -11.60 -2.16
C CYS A 75 11.49 -10.45 -1.98
N LEU A 76 10.56 -10.57 -1.04
CA LEU A 76 9.56 -9.55 -0.77
C LEU A 76 10.16 -8.26 -0.21
N THR A 77 11.03 -8.35 0.80
CA THR A 77 11.51 -7.17 1.55
C THR A 77 12.66 -6.43 0.87
N ASP A 78 13.46 -7.12 0.05
CA ASP A 78 14.59 -6.49 -0.64
C ASP A 78 14.21 -5.95 -2.01
N SER A 79 13.11 -6.44 -2.59
CA SER A 79 12.52 -5.89 -3.81
C SER A 79 12.04 -4.46 -3.58
N LYS A 80 12.15 -3.65 -4.64
CA LYS A 80 11.78 -2.23 -4.61
C LYS A 80 10.68 -1.96 -5.62
N THR A 81 9.53 -1.51 -5.17
CA THR A 81 8.41 -1.09 -6.02
C THR A 81 8.43 0.43 -6.16
N THR A 82 8.19 0.96 -7.36
CA THR A 82 8.23 2.39 -7.67
C THR A 82 6.94 2.84 -8.32
N PHE A 83 6.28 3.80 -7.67
CA PHE A 83 5.08 4.48 -8.15
C PHE A 83 5.51 5.70 -8.96
N ASN A 84 5.37 5.61 -10.28
CA ASN A 84 5.76 6.69 -11.20
C ASN A 84 4.62 7.68 -11.36
N GLY A 85 4.93 8.98 -11.52
CA GLY A 85 3.90 10.02 -11.60
C GLY A 85 3.06 10.06 -12.87
N ASN A 86 3.36 9.20 -13.83
CA ASN A 86 2.49 8.93 -14.98
C ASN A 86 1.42 7.84 -14.68
N GLY A 87 1.34 7.35 -13.44
CA GLY A 87 0.40 6.30 -13.02
C GLY A 87 0.88 4.88 -13.32
N SER A 88 2.12 4.66 -13.79
CA SER A 88 2.68 3.30 -13.95
C SER A 88 3.43 2.86 -12.70
N ILE A 89 3.47 1.55 -12.48
CA ILE A 89 4.32 0.91 -11.47
C ILE A 89 5.52 0.28 -12.18
N SER A 90 6.69 0.42 -11.58
CA SER A 90 7.90 -0.27 -11.97
C SER A 90 8.58 -0.82 -10.73
N GLY A 91 9.69 -1.54 -10.87
CA GLY A 91 10.46 -1.91 -9.71
C GLY A 91 11.81 -2.54 -10.04
N THR A 92 12.48 -2.98 -8.99
CA THR A 92 13.72 -3.75 -9.06
C THR A 92 13.55 -5.00 -8.19
N PRO A 93 13.55 -6.20 -8.79
CA PRO A 93 13.42 -7.42 -8.01
C PRO A 93 14.69 -7.66 -7.19
N SER A 94 14.51 -8.31 -6.04
CA SER A 94 15.64 -8.83 -5.26
C SER A 94 16.31 -10.00 -5.98
N PRO A 95 17.63 -10.18 -5.89
CA PRO A 95 18.29 -11.42 -6.30
C PRO A 95 17.72 -12.66 -5.60
N ALA A 96 17.14 -12.52 -4.41
CA ALA A 96 16.48 -13.61 -3.69
C ALA A 96 15.20 -14.10 -4.38
N CYS A 97 14.64 -13.34 -5.33
CA CYS A 97 13.52 -13.78 -6.15
C CYS A 97 13.94 -14.75 -7.28
N ALA A 98 15.24 -14.90 -7.56
CA ALA A 98 15.72 -15.66 -8.72
C ALA A 98 15.70 -17.18 -8.55
N SER A 99 15.32 -17.70 -7.38
CA SER A 99 15.12 -19.14 -7.17
C SER A 99 13.79 -19.60 -7.78
N ALA A 100 13.78 -20.79 -8.38
CA ALA A 100 12.62 -21.35 -9.08
C ALA A 100 11.32 -21.38 -8.25
N ASP A 101 11.44 -21.51 -6.94
CA ASP A 101 10.29 -21.59 -6.02
C ASP A 101 9.79 -20.21 -5.53
N VAL A 102 10.46 -19.11 -5.91
CA VAL A 102 10.23 -17.75 -5.35
C VAL A 102 9.95 -16.69 -6.43
N ASP A 103 10.26 -16.96 -7.71
CA ASP A 103 10.10 -15.98 -8.81
C ASP A 103 8.64 -15.50 -8.97
N ASP A 104 7.66 -16.38 -8.74
CA ASP A 104 6.22 -16.05 -8.79
C ASP A 104 5.80 -15.03 -7.71
N TYR A 105 6.61 -14.82 -6.67
CA TYR A 105 6.33 -13.88 -5.57
C TYR A 105 7.01 -12.53 -5.75
N ASN A 106 7.65 -12.30 -6.90
CA ASN A 106 8.32 -11.05 -7.22
C ASN A 106 7.28 -9.91 -7.40
N PRO A 107 7.23 -8.90 -6.52
CA PRO A 107 6.20 -7.85 -6.57
C PRO A 107 6.40 -6.83 -7.70
N VAL A 108 7.39 -7.03 -8.57
CA VAL A 108 7.88 -6.07 -9.57
C VAL A 108 7.61 -6.51 -11.01
N ALA A 109 7.24 -7.77 -11.24
CA ALA A 109 7.28 -8.37 -12.58
C ALA A 109 6.25 -7.79 -13.58
N ASP A 110 5.21 -7.10 -13.10
CA ASP A 110 4.07 -6.73 -13.93
C ASP A 110 3.99 -5.25 -14.33
N LYS A 111 3.47 -5.01 -15.55
CA LYS A 111 3.16 -3.69 -16.11
C LYS A 111 1.92 -3.08 -15.44
N SER A 112 1.96 -2.96 -14.13
CA SER A 112 0.81 -2.51 -13.36
C SER A 112 0.68 -0.99 -13.45
N THR A 113 -0.55 -0.50 -13.30
CA THR A 113 -0.84 0.92 -13.11
C THR A 113 -1.46 1.15 -11.75
N TRP A 114 -1.42 2.40 -11.29
CA TRP A 114 -1.97 2.79 -10.01
C TRP A 114 -2.78 4.08 -10.12
N LYS A 115 -3.78 4.20 -9.24
CA LYS A 115 -4.56 5.43 -9.02
C LYS A 115 -4.92 5.55 -7.55
N VAL A 116 -4.89 6.77 -7.02
CA VAL A 116 -5.40 7.08 -5.67
C VAL A 116 -6.66 7.93 -5.79
N ASP A 117 -7.69 7.58 -5.02
CA ASP A 117 -8.92 8.35 -4.85
C ASP A 117 -9.28 8.39 -3.37
N GLY A 118 -9.12 9.56 -2.73
CA GLY A 118 -9.19 9.69 -1.28
C GLY A 118 -8.21 8.73 -0.58
N ASN A 119 -8.71 7.94 0.35
CA ASN A 119 -7.94 6.92 1.08
C ASN A 119 -7.93 5.55 0.39
N LYS A 120 -8.25 5.46 -0.91
CA LYS A 120 -8.25 4.21 -1.66
C LYS A 120 -7.15 4.20 -2.72
N LEU A 121 -6.38 3.12 -2.77
CA LEU A 121 -5.41 2.83 -3.81
C LEU A 121 -5.99 1.74 -4.72
N THR A 122 -6.05 2.01 -6.02
CA THR A 122 -6.37 1.00 -7.03
C THR A 122 -5.10 0.61 -7.77
N ILE A 123 -4.76 -0.68 -7.76
CA ILE A 123 -3.70 -1.27 -8.58
C ILE A 123 -4.36 -2.03 -9.71
N THR A 124 -3.90 -1.85 -10.95
CA THR A 124 -4.39 -2.61 -12.10
C THR A 124 -3.27 -3.39 -12.75
N THR A 125 -3.42 -4.72 -12.81
CA THR A 125 -2.43 -5.66 -13.38
C THR A 125 -3.13 -6.52 -14.41
N GLY A 126 -2.62 -6.56 -15.65
CA GLY A 126 -3.19 -7.41 -16.71
C GLY A 126 -4.66 -7.14 -17.04
N GLY A 127 -5.20 -5.97 -16.67
CA GLY A 127 -6.61 -5.61 -16.84
C GLY A 127 -7.52 -5.91 -15.63
N THR A 128 -6.99 -6.58 -14.60
CA THR A 128 -7.68 -6.80 -13.32
C THR A 128 -7.32 -5.69 -12.34
N SER A 129 -8.31 -5.11 -11.67
CA SER A 129 -8.11 -4.06 -10.67
C SER A 129 -8.38 -4.57 -9.26
N GLU A 130 -7.48 -4.24 -8.34
CA GLU A 130 -7.60 -4.49 -6.91
C GLU A 130 -7.62 -3.15 -6.16
N ILE A 131 -8.41 -3.08 -5.09
CA ILE A 131 -8.61 -1.85 -4.31
C ILE A 131 -8.15 -2.08 -2.88
N TYR A 132 -7.32 -1.17 -2.39
CA TYR A 132 -6.74 -1.19 -1.06
C TYR A 132 -7.12 0.07 -0.28
N ASP A 133 -7.33 -0.06 1.02
CA ASP A 133 -7.26 1.07 1.95
C ASP A 133 -5.82 1.56 2.05
N LEU A 134 -5.61 2.85 1.81
CA LEU A 134 -4.29 3.49 1.78
C LEU A 134 -4.14 4.45 2.95
N THR A 135 -3.03 4.30 3.67
CA THR A 135 -2.53 5.34 4.59
C THR A 135 -1.07 5.64 4.28
N ILE A 136 -0.70 6.92 4.34
CA ILE A 136 0.68 7.38 4.17
C ILE A 136 0.99 8.37 5.29
N ASP A 137 2.01 8.05 6.08
CA ASP A 137 2.55 8.89 7.15
C ASP A 137 4.06 9.04 6.97
N GLY A 138 4.47 10.16 6.37
CA GLY A 138 5.87 10.47 6.09
C GLY A 138 6.52 9.44 5.18
N SER A 139 7.38 8.59 5.76
CA SER A 139 8.12 7.53 5.07
C SER A 139 7.50 6.15 5.21
N VAL A 140 6.32 6.05 5.82
CA VAL A 140 5.58 4.79 5.99
C VAL A 140 4.31 4.84 5.16
N MET A 141 4.06 3.76 4.43
CA MET A 141 2.83 3.54 3.66
C MET A 141 2.22 2.21 4.08
N LYS A 142 0.90 2.15 4.20
CA LYS A 142 0.18 0.90 4.47
C LYS A 142 -0.95 0.70 3.48
N TRP A 143 -1.08 -0.53 2.99
CA TRP A 143 -2.21 -0.97 2.18
C TRP A 143 -2.96 -2.04 2.94
N SER A 144 -4.27 -1.89 3.07
CA SER A 144 -5.10 -2.91 3.71
C SER A 144 -6.20 -3.42 2.78
N THR A 145 -6.48 -4.71 2.84
CA THR A 145 -7.56 -5.35 2.06
C THR A 145 -8.22 -6.42 2.93
N PRO A 146 -9.54 -6.63 2.78
CA PRO A 146 -10.17 -7.81 3.35
C PRO A 146 -9.61 -9.07 2.71
N ILE A 147 -9.61 -10.15 3.48
CA ILE A 147 -9.26 -11.50 3.09
C ILE A 147 -10.23 -12.49 3.75
N GLU A 148 -10.15 -13.75 3.33
CA GLU A 148 -10.91 -14.83 3.96
C GLU A 148 -10.57 -14.95 5.46
N ASP A 149 -11.54 -15.46 6.22
CA ASP A 149 -11.46 -15.71 7.65
C ASP A 149 -10.24 -16.59 8.00
N LEU A 150 -9.24 -16.00 8.66
CA LEU A 150 -7.99 -16.67 9.03
C LEU A 150 -8.06 -17.35 10.40
N ASN A 151 -9.09 -17.04 11.20
CA ASN A 151 -9.18 -17.50 12.58
C ASN A 151 -10.43 -18.35 12.87
N ASP A 152 -11.20 -18.65 11.84
CA ASP A 152 -12.45 -19.41 11.84
C ASP A 152 -13.56 -18.80 12.73
N ASP A 153 -13.61 -17.45 12.88
CA ASP A 153 -14.64 -16.75 13.66
C ASP A 153 -15.92 -16.38 12.86
N GLY A 154 -15.93 -16.69 11.57
CA GLY A 154 -17.00 -16.44 10.63
C GLY A 154 -17.03 -15.03 10.03
N LYS A 155 -15.94 -14.25 10.14
CA LYS A 155 -15.84 -12.89 9.59
C LYS A 155 -14.61 -12.75 8.69
N GLU A 156 -14.72 -11.87 7.71
CA GLU A 156 -13.56 -11.46 6.92
C GLU A 156 -12.53 -10.75 7.81
N ASP A 157 -11.27 -11.10 7.59
CA ASP A 157 -10.13 -10.50 8.26
C ASP A 157 -9.49 -9.44 7.37
N MET A 158 -8.62 -8.61 7.94
CA MET A 158 -7.88 -7.59 7.22
C MET A 158 -6.41 -7.92 7.22
N VAL A 159 -5.81 -7.96 6.03
CA VAL A 159 -4.35 -7.97 5.87
C VAL A 159 -3.87 -6.56 5.57
N THR A 160 -2.75 -6.19 6.19
CA THR A 160 -2.06 -4.93 5.99
C THR A 160 -0.63 -5.19 5.51
N PHE A 161 -0.32 -4.69 4.32
CA PHE A 161 1.03 -4.59 3.80
C PHE A 161 1.65 -3.28 4.29
N GLU A 162 2.80 -3.36 4.93
CA GLU A 162 3.53 -2.20 5.43
C GLU A 162 4.75 -1.96 4.56
N PHE A 163 4.95 -0.71 4.17
CA PHE A 163 6.04 -0.27 3.33
C PHE A 163 6.83 0.85 3.99
N LYS A 164 8.13 0.89 3.71
CA LYS A 164 8.97 2.06 3.94
C LYS A 164 9.50 2.65 2.65
N LYS A 165 9.63 3.98 2.62
CA LYS A 165 10.27 4.69 1.52
C LYS A 165 11.73 4.23 1.39
N ALA A 166 12.13 3.88 0.16
CA ALA A 166 13.42 3.28 -0.18
C ALA A 166 14.54 4.31 -0.40
#